data_AF-A0A4U0WQL0-F1
#
_entry.id   AF-A0A4U0WQL0-F1
#
_cell.length_a   1.000
_cell.length_b   1.000
_cell.length_c   1.000
_cell.angle_alpha   90.00
_cell.angle_beta   90.00
_cell.angle_gamma   90.00
#
_symmetry.space_group_name_H-M   'P 1'
#
loop_
_entity.id
_entity.type
_entity.pdbx_description
1 polymer ?
#
loop_
_entity_poly.entity_id
_entity_poly.type
_entity_poly.pdbx_seq_one_letter_code
_entity_poly.pdbx_strand_id
1 'polypeptide(L)'
;MEDVFPTIRGNTGTKFHKGANTLFNNLVEFAPGITDAKVDGYDGARPIEIELAVRRDLNGYIIPSTRTDLPAAPNNLTEVKVPAGRADVLRRQAMYAGAVGARGMFELRNYGNETLVYNGNAYTLVPAYHAGMEHNYGIPRAESLRIVKCKIGAAGTPSEDAMYTLAPL
;
A
#
# COMPACT_ATOMS: atom_id res chain seq x y z
N MET A 1 -6.61 2.82 15.78
CA MET A 1 -6.05 2.12 14.60
C MET A 1 -4.99 1.12 15.03
N GLU A 2 -4.03 1.50 15.89
CA GLU A 2 -3.05 0.55 16.44
C GLU A 2 -3.66 -0.54 17.36
N ASP A 3 -4.78 -0.27 18.04
CA ASP A 3 -5.45 -1.27 18.90
C ASP A 3 -6.31 -2.30 18.14
N VAL A 4 -6.52 -2.13 16.82
CA VAL A 4 -7.40 -2.99 16.01
C VAL A 4 -6.59 -3.85 15.03
N PHE A 5 -5.37 -3.43 14.69
CA PHE A 5 -4.50 -4.13 13.74
C PHE A 5 -3.19 -4.54 14.41
N PRO A 6 -2.94 -5.84 14.63
CA PRO A 6 -1.59 -6.28 14.96
C PRO A 6 -0.69 -5.92 13.78
N THR A 7 0.26 -5.00 14.00
CA THR A 7 1.18 -4.62 12.94
C THR A 7 2.21 -5.74 12.79
N ILE A 8 2.22 -6.41 11.64
CA ILE A 8 3.25 -7.40 11.30
C ILE A 8 4.53 -6.61 10.95
N ARG A 9 5.32 -6.27 11.97
CA ARG A 9 6.64 -5.65 11.79
C ARG A 9 7.72 -6.71 11.99
N GLY A 10 8.73 -6.68 11.13
CA GLY A 10 9.95 -7.45 11.37
C GLY A 10 10.65 -6.98 12.65
N ASN A 11 11.43 -7.86 13.28
CA ASN A 11 12.30 -7.49 14.39
C ASN A 11 13.51 -6.72 13.86
N THR A 12 13.34 -5.45 13.52
CA THR A 12 14.43 -4.63 13.00
C THR A 12 14.35 -3.26 13.62
N GLY A 13 15.44 -2.81 14.24
CA GLY A 13 15.64 -1.45 14.78
C GLY A 13 15.59 -0.33 13.73
N THR A 14 14.88 -0.53 12.62
CA THR A 14 14.56 0.43 11.59
C THR A 14 13.34 1.25 12.01
N LYS A 15 13.46 2.58 11.95
CA LYS A 15 12.36 3.51 12.23
C LYS A 15 11.37 3.47 11.06
N PHE A 16 10.35 2.62 11.13
CA PHE A 16 9.24 2.69 10.18
C PHE A 16 8.43 3.96 10.44
N HIS A 17 8.18 4.74 9.39
CA HIS A 17 7.31 5.91 9.47
C HIS A 17 5.98 5.55 8.86
N LYS A 18 4.90 5.93 9.54
CA LYS A 18 3.54 5.59 9.15
C LYS A 18 2.76 6.84 8.77
N GLY A 19 1.89 6.69 7.77
CA GLY A 19 0.85 7.64 7.43
C GLY A 19 -0.50 6.96 7.47
N ALA A 20 -1.56 7.74 7.61
CA ALA A 20 -2.93 7.25 7.62
C ALA A 20 -3.87 8.25 6.95
N ASN A 21 -4.98 7.75 6.39
CA ASN A 21 -6.02 8.56 5.75
C ASN A 21 -5.45 9.61 4.78
N THR A 22 -4.45 9.21 3.99
CA THR A 22 -3.65 10.12 3.16
C THR A 22 -4.02 9.98 1.69
N LEU A 23 -4.31 11.10 1.04
CA LEU A 23 -4.45 11.18 -0.42
C LEU A 23 -3.06 11.24 -1.05
N PHE A 24 -2.80 10.36 -2.01
CA PHE A 24 -1.53 10.27 -2.72
C PHE A 24 -1.48 11.26 -3.90
N ASN A 25 -1.54 12.55 -3.57
CA ASN A 25 -1.72 13.66 -4.51
C ASN A 25 -0.44 14.19 -5.16
N ASN A 26 0.71 13.57 -4.92
CA ASN A 26 1.99 13.96 -5.53
C ASN A 26 2.49 12.94 -6.56
N LEU A 27 1.80 11.81 -6.71
CA LEU A 27 2.20 10.78 -7.66
C LEU A 27 1.80 11.17 -9.09
N VAL A 28 2.59 10.71 -10.07
CA VAL A 28 2.21 10.74 -11.48
C VAL A 28 0.86 10.04 -11.63
N GLU A 29 -0.02 10.56 -12.49
CA GLU A 29 -1.32 9.95 -12.74
C GLU A 29 -1.18 8.46 -13.02
N PHE A 30 -2.03 7.64 -12.41
CA PHE A 30 -1.94 6.19 -12.57
C PHE A 30 -2.45 5.75 -13.94
N ALA A 31 -3.59 6.29 -14.35
CA ALA A 31 -4.17 6.14 -15.69
C ALA A 31 -5.17 7.29 -15.92
N PRO A 32 -5.42 7.67 -17.19
CA PRO A 32 -6.34 8.76 -17.52
C PRO A 32 -7.71 8.63 -16.85
N GLY A 33 -8.09 9.65 -16.07
CA GLY A 33 -9.42 9.73 -15.45
C GLY A 33 -9.58 8.87 -14.19
N ILE A 34 -8.50 8.28 -13.68
CA ILE A 34 -8.50 7.59 -12.39
C ILE A 34 -8.07 8.58 -11.30
N THR A 35 -8.88 8.70 -10.25
CA THR A 35 -8.58 9.55 -9.10
C THR A 35 -7.42 9.01 -8.27
N ASP A 36 -6.66 9.89 -7.62
CA ASP A 36 -5.56 9.50 -6.73
C ASP A 36 -6.02 8.52 -5.63
N ALA A 37 -5.12 7.59 -5.29
CA ALA A 37 -5.37 6.65 -4.19
C ALA A 37 -5.45 7.41 -2.86
N LYS A 38 -6.48 7.12 -2.08
CA LYS A 38 -6.58 7.57 -0.69
C LYS A 38 -6.56 6.35 0.21
N VAL A 39 -5.42 6.14 0.86
CA VAL A 39 -5.17 4.92 1.65
C VAL A 39 -5.46 5.15 3.13
N ASP A 40 -6.00 4.12 3.79
CA ASP A 40 -6.33 4.20 5.20
C ASP A 40 -5.08 4.16 6.08
N GLY A 41 -4.06 3.40 5.68
CA GLY A 41 -2.76 3.33 6.37
C GLY A 41 -1.62 2.95 5.43
N TYR A 42 -0.38 3.32 5.77
CA TYR A 42 0.82 2.83 5.09
C TYR A 42 2.07 3.06 5.93
N ASP A 43 3.09 2.23 5.71
CA ASP A 43 4.45 2.42 6.19
C ASP A 43 5.38 2.84 5.05
N GLY A 44 6.47 3.53 5.40
CA GLY A 44 7.52 3.94 4.47
C GLY A 44 8.76 4.50 5.18
N ALA A 45 9.65 5.08 4.39
CA ALA A 45 10.84 5.80 4.87
C ALA A 45 10.52 7.29 5.07
N ARG A 46 11.25 8.00 5.92
CA ARG A 46 11.21 9.47 5.85
C ARG A 46 11.78 9.92 4.51
N PRO A 47 11.23 10.97 3.89
CA PRO A 47 11.82 11.52 2.67
C PRO A 47 13.31 11.89 2.83
N ILE A 48 13.77 12.25 4.03
CA ILE A 48 15.18 12.58 4.29
C ILE A 48 16.10 11.35 4.38
N GLU A 49 15.54 10.15 4.58
CA GLU A 49 16.30 8.89 4.64
C GLU A 49 16.56 8.32 3.23
N ILE A 50 15.92 8.89 2.20
CA ILE A 50 16.12 8.53 0.80
C ILE A 50 17.21 9.44 0.22
N GLU A 51 18.17 8.84 -0.49
CA GLU A 51 19.26 9.54 -1.16
C GLU A 51 18.71 10.65 -2.08
N LEU A 52 19.37 11.81 -2.09
CA LEU A 52 18.81 13.02 -2.68
C LEU A 52 18.53 12.87 -4.17
N ALA A 53 19.40 12.20 -4.92
CA ALA A 53 19.20 11.96 -6.35
C ALA A 53 17.99 11.07 -6.59
N VAL A 54 17.91 9.91 -5.91
CA VAL A 54 16.75 8.99 -5.98
C VAL A 54 15.45 9.73 -5.66
N ARG A 55 15.43 10.52 -4.59
CA ARG A 55 14.24 11.26 -4.16
C ARG A 55 13.78 12.30 -5.18
N ARG A 56 14.72 12.99 -5.82
CA ARG A 56 14.42 14.01 -6.83
C ARG A 56 13.91 13.35 -8.11
N ASP A 57 14.62 12.34 -8.57
CA ASP A 57 14.38 11.74 -9.88
C ASP A 57 13.12 10.87 -9.87
N LEU A 58 12.82 10.22 -8.74
CA LEU A 58 11.61 9.39 -8.57
C LEU A 58 10.48 10.09 -7.80
N ASN A 59 10.52 11.41 -7.64
CA ASN A 59 9.59 12.15 -6.77
C ASN A 59 8.12 11.76 -7.00
N GLY A 60 7.67 11.79 -8.26
CA GLY A 60 6.29 11.46 -8.65
C GLY A 60 5.94 9.96 -8.58
N TYR A 61 6.86 9.10 -8.16
CA TYR A 61 6.60 7.65 -8.04
C TYR A 61 6.67 7.18 -6.59
N ILE A 62 7.50 7.82 -5.77
CA ILE A 62 7.80 7.34 -4.41
C ILE A 62 7.40 8.34 -3.33
N ILE A 63 7.12 9.60 -3.65
CA ILE A 63 6.67 10.60 -2.67
C ILE A 63 5.15 10.74 -2.83
N PRO A 64 4.34 10.07 -1.98
CA PRO A 64 2.90 10.01 -2.19
C PRO A 64 2.21 11.36 -1.98
N SER A 65 2.71 12.19 -1.08
CA SER A 65 2.06 13.45 -0.69
C SER A 65 3.01 14.63 -0.80
N THR A 66 2.46 15.81 -1.09
CA THR A 66 3.20 17.08 -1.01
C THR A 66 3.54 17.49 0.44
N ARG A 67 2.95 16.82 1.43
CA ARG A 67 3.28 16.96 2.85
C ARG A 67 4.61 16.29 3.18
N THR A 68 5.58 17.08 3.61
CA THR A 68 6.95 16.63 3.87
C THR A 68 7.13 15.84 5.17
N ASP A 69 6.14 15.88 6.06
CA ASP A 69 6.10 15.11 7.31
C ASP A 69 5.67 13.65 7.10
N LEU A 70 5.14 13.32 5.92
CA LEU A 70 4.61 12.00 5.61
C LEU A 70 5.66 11.05 5.01
N PRO A 71 5.51 9.73 5.19
CA PRO A 71 6.44 8.76 4.64
C PRO A 71 6.46 8.73 3.11
N ALA A 72 7.62 8.30 2.59
CA ALA A 72 7.91 8.03 1.20
C ALA A 72 8.12 6.52 0.96
N ALA A 73 8.11 6.12 -0.31
CA ALA A 73 8.32 4.76 -0.79
C ALA A 73 7.39 3.73 -0.10
N PRO A 74 6.05 3.91 -0.18
CA PRO A 74 5.13 3.00 0.49
C PRO A 74 5.20 1.59 -0.11
N ASN A 75 5.45 0.59 0.75
CA ASN A 75 5.49 -0.82 0.36
C ASN A 75 4.58 -1.73 1.21
N ASN A 76 4.09 -1.22 2.34
CA ASN A 76 3.06 -1.83 3.16
C ASN A 76 1.92 -0.83 3.29
N LEU A 77 0.76 -1.11 2.69
CA LEU A 77 -0.41 -0.23 2.70
C LEU A 77 -1.59 -0.95 3.35
N THR A 78 -2.61 -0.25 3.80
CA THR A 78 -3.75 -0.85 4.48
C THR A 78 -5.04 -0.18 4.03
N GLU A 79 -6.04 -1.01 3.78
CA GLU A 79 -7.40 -0.59 3.44
C GLU A 79 -8.38 -1.25 4.41
N VAL A 80 -9.33 -0.46 4.91
CA VAL A 80 -10.27 -0.88 5.94
C VAL A 80 -11.68 -0.46 5.55
N LYS A 81 -12.63 -1.34 5.81
CA LYS A 81 -14.04 -1.00 5.81
C LYS A 81 -14.69 -1.39 7.13
N VAL A 82 -15.52 -0.47 7.60
CA VAL A 82 -16.50 -0.71 8.67
C VAL A 82 -17.55 -1.72 8.20
N PRO A 83 -18.37 -2.30 9.10
CA PRO A 83 -19.34 -3.33 8.71
C PRO A 83 -20.37 -2.88 7.68
N ALA A 84 -20.76 -1.60 7.72
CA ALA A 84 -21.65 -1.00 6.71
C ALA A 84 -20.95 -0.74 5.36
N GLY A 85 -19.62 -0.85 5.29
CA GLY A 85 -18.85 -0.64 4.07
C GLY A 85 -18.96 -1.83 3.12
N ARG A 86 -18.90 -1.58 1.81
CA ARG A 86 -19.01 -2.65 0.81
C ARG A 86 -17.68 -3.38 0.60
N ALA A 87 -17.71 -4.71 0.63
CA ALA A 87 -16.54 -5.55 0.42
C ALA A 87 -15.94 -5.46 -1.00
N ASP A 88 -16.79 -5.22 -2.03
CA ASP A 88 -16.31 -5.03 -3.41
C ASP A 88 -15.52 -3.73 -3.57
N VAL A 89 -15.94 -2.67 -2.87
CA VAL A 89 -15.21 -1.40 -2.80
C VAL A 89 -13.86 -1.59 -2.10
N LEU A 90 -13.84 -2.28 -0.95
CA LEU A 90 -12.58 -2.61 -0.25
C LEU A 90 -11.60 -3.33 -1.18
N ARG A 91 -12.07 -4.33 -1.92
CA ARG A 91 -11.24 -5.09 -2.86
C ARG A 91 -10.62 -4.18 -3.93
N ARG A 92 -11.42 -3.31 -4.55
CA ARG A 92 -10.95 -2.37 -5.58
C ARG A 92 -9.94 -1.38 -5.02
N GLN A 93 -10.19 -0.83 -3.83
CA GLN A 93 -9.26 0.09 -3.17
C GLN A 93 -7.94 -0.60 -2.83
N ALA A 94 -7.98 -1.83 -2.29
CA ALA A 94 -6.79 -2.59 -1.96
C ALA A 94 -5.96 -2.96 -3.20
N MET A 95 -6.61 -3.35 -4.30
CA MET A 95 -5.97 -3.57 -5.59
C MET A 95 -5.30 -2.29 -6.11
N TYR A 96 -6.01 -1.16 -6.05
CA TYR A 96 -5.50 0.10 -6.55
C TYR A 96 -4.32 0.62 -5.72
N ALA A 97 -4.44 0.61 -4.39
CA ALA A 97 -3.35 0.94 -3.47
C ALA A 97 -2.12 0.04 -3.71
N GLY A 98 -2.35 -1.26 -3.91
CA GLY A 98 -1.29 -2.23 -4.18
C GLY A 98 -0.61 -1.97 -5.52
N ALA A 99 -1.37 -1.61 -6.57
CA ALA A 99 -0.83 -1.26 -7.87
C ALA A 99 0.02 0.03 -7.82
N VAL A 100 -0.42 1.03 -7.05
CA VAL A 100 0.33 2.27 -6.83
C VAL A 100 1.65 2.00 -6.10
N GLY A 101 1.61 1.23 -5.00
CA GLY A 101 2.83 0.84 -4.27
C GLY A 101 3.77 -0.01 -5.13
N ALA A 102 3.23 -0.93 -5.94
CA ALA A 102 4.03 -1.78 -6.83
C ALA A 102 4.74 -0.95 -7.91
N ARG A 103 4.09 0.10 -8.44
CA ARG A 103 4.73 1.07 -9.36
C ARG A 103 5.88 1.79 -8.69
N GLY A 104 5.69 2.33 -7.49
CA GLY A 104 6.78 2.98 -6.74
C GLY A 104 7.96 2.05 -6.47
N MET A 105 7.69 0.81 -6.05
CA MET A 105 8.73 -0.20 -5.81
C MET A 105 9.43 -0.66 -7.08
N PHE A 106 8.72 -0.70 -8.21
CA PHE A 106 9.31 -1.03 -9.50
C PHE A 106 10.32 0.04 -9.95
N GLU A 107 9.95 1.32 -9.86
CA GLU A 107 10.85 2.44 -10.18
C GLU A 107 12.08 2.45 -9.27
N LEU A 108 11.89 2.27 -7.95
CA LEU A 108 13.00 2.24 -6.98
C LEU A 108 14.03 1.15 -7.29
N ARG A 109 13.58 -0.04 -7.65
CA ARG A 109 14.49 -1.17 -7.89
C ARG A 109 15.12 -1.15 -9.28
N ASN A 110 14.57 -0.37 -10.20
CA ASN A 110 15.13 -0.15 -11.52
C ASN A 110 15.94 1.14 -11.62
N TYR A 111 15.98 1.95 -10.57
CA TYR A 111 16.75 3.18 -10.56
C TYR A 111 18.23 2.92 -10.82
N GLY A 112 18.76 3.54 -11.88
CA GLY A 112 20.15 3.38 -12.32
C GLY A 112 20.41 2.17 -13.21
N ASN A 113 19.42 1.32 -13.49
CA ASN A 113 19.58 0.23 -14.46
C ASN A 113 19.43 0.74 -15.89
N GLU A 114 20.32 0.32 -16.79
CA GLU A 114 20.23 0.64 -18.22
C GLU A 114 19.00 -0.01 -18.89
N THR A 115 18.57 -1.16 -18.38
CA THR A 115 17.40 -1.90 -18.87
C THR A 115 16.46 -2.27 -17.73
N LEU A 116 15.15 -2.17 -17.97
CA LEU A 116 14.13 -2.48 -16.97
C LEU A 116 14.11 -3.99 -16.66
N VAL A 117 14.17 -4.33 -15.37
CA VAL A 117 14.17 -5.71 -14.86
C VAL A 117 12.80 -6.04 -14.27
N TYR A 118 12.18 -7.08 -14.82
CA TYR A 118 10.92 -7.65 -14.38
C TYR A 118 11.15 -9.01 -13.74
N ASN A 119 11.37 -9.07 -12.43
CA ASN A 119 11.65 -10.33 -11.74
C ASN A 119 10.39 -11.07 -11.23
N GLY A 120 9.20 -10.50 -11.45
CA GLY A 120 7.92 -11.12 -11.07
C GLY A 120 7.68 -11.25 -9.57
N ASN A 121 8.52 -10.64 -8.72
CA ASN A 121 8.34 -10.70 -7.27
C ASN A 121 7.41 -9.59 -6.79
N ALA A 122 6.61 -9.89 -5.76
CA ALA A 122 5.78 -8.90 -5.09
C ALA A 122 6.60 -8.12 -4.05
N TYR A 123 6.61 -6.80 -4.19
CA TYR A 123 7.28 -5.87 -3.26
C TYR A 123 6.30 -4.99 -2.48
N THR A 124 5.01 -5.18 -2.72
CA THR A 124 3.95 -4.41 -2.08
C THR A 124 2.93 -5.34 -1.47
N LEU A 125 2.60 -5.07 -0.22
CA LEU A 125 1.59 -5.79 0.56
C LEU A 125 0.45 -4.84 0.91
N VAL A 126 -0.79 -5.29 0.73
CA VAL A 126 -1.97 -4.56 1.17
C VAL A 126 -2.89 -5.47 1.97
N PRO A 127 -2.74 -5.50 3.31
CA PRO A 127 -3.79 -5.99 4.19
C PRO A 127 -5.08 -5.18 3.97
N ALA A 128 -6.16 -5.90 3.67
CA ALA A 128 -7.50 -5.38 3.46
C ALA A 128 -8.45 -6.02 4.46
N TYR A 129 -9.09 -5.18 5.27
CA TYR A 129 -9.93 -5.62 6.38
C TYR A 129 -11.36 -5.16 6.22
N HIS A 130 -12.27 -6.11 6.30
CA HIS A 130 -13.70 -5.83 6.40
C HIS A 130 -14.16 -6.19 7.81
N ALA A 131 -14.55 -5.18 8.57
CA ALA A 131 -15.07 -5.34 9.91
C ALA A 131 -16.44 -6.02 9.85
N GLY A 132 -16.66 -7.00 10.71
CA GLY A 132 -17.94 -7.62 10.93
C GLY A 132 -18.74 -7.03 12.07
N MET A 133 -20.03 -7.35 12.09
CA MET A 133 -20.92 -7.07 13.22
C MET A 133 -21.28 -8.38 13.93
N GLU A 134 -20.90 -8.54 15.20
CA GLU A 134 -21.54 -9.54 16.08
C GLU A 134 -22.82 -8.94 16.68
N HIS A 135 -23.93 -9.65 16.53
CA HIS A 135 -25.28 -9.19 16.91
C HIS A 135 -25.52 -9.07 18.42
N ASN A 136 -24.56 -9.41 19.30
CA ASN A 136 -24.83 -9.54 20.74
C ASN A 136 -24.03 -8.68 21.73
N TYR A 137 -22.89 -8.05 21.39
CA TYR A 137 -22.18 -7.20 22.39
C TYR A 137 -21.42 -5.97 21.83
N GLY A 138 -21.64 -5.54 20.59
CA GLY A 138 -21.11 -4.27 20.08
C GLY A 138 -19.57 -4.21 19.92
N ILE A 139 -18.88 -5.35 19.94
CA ILE A 139 -17.44 -5.44 19.70
C ILE A 139 -17.21 -5.67 18.20
N PRO A 140 -16.45 -4.81 17.49
CA PRO A 140 -16.11 -5.04 16.09
C PRO A 140 -15.16 -6.25 15.98
N ARG A 141 -15.57 -7.31 15.26
CA ARG A 141 -14.69 -8.44 14.92
C ARG A 141 -14.23 -8.34 13.47
N ALA A 142 -13.11 -8.97 13.13
CA ALA A 142 -12.67 -9.17 11.75
C ALA A 142 -13.58 -10.20 11.06
N GLU A 143 -14.39 -9.78 10.08
CA GLU A 143 -15.14 -10.74 9.26
C GLU A 143 -14.25 -11.34 8.17
N SER A 144 -13.34 -10.53 7.60
CA SER A 144 -12.31 -11.04 6.71
C SER A 144 -11.06 -10.17 6.68
N LEU A 145 -9.89 -10.83 6.73
CA LEU A 145 -8.59 -10.24 6.39
C LEU A 145 -8.10 -10.86 5.08
N ARG A 146 -7.81 -10.01 4.12
CA ARG A 146 -7.24 -10.39 2.83
C ARG A 146 -5.90 -9.70 2.64
N ILE A 147 -4.90 -10.42 2.14
CA ILE A 147 -3.61 -9.82 1.79
C ILE A 147 -3.51 -9.79 0.26
N VAL A 148 -3.49 -8.58 -0.31
CA VAL A 148 -3.17 -8.38 -1.73
C VAL A 148 -1.65 -8.29 -1.86
N LYS A 149 -1.07 -9.13 -2.72
CA LYS A 149 0.33 -9.00 -3.14
C LYS A 149 0.35 -8.47 -4.56
N CYS A 150 1.04 -7.36 -4.78
CA CYS A 150 1.15 -6.75 -6.10
C CYS A 150 2.58 -6.84 -6.63
N LYS A 151 2.68 -7.19 -7.92
CA LYS A 151 3.93 -7.24 -8.69
C LYS A 151 3.75 -6.53 -10.03
N ILE A 152 4.84 -6.09 -10.63
CA ILE A 152 4.85 -5.60 -12.02
C ILE A 152 5.40 -6.70 -12.94
N GLY A 153 4.59 -7.08 -13.94
CA GLY A 153 4.95 -8.09 -14.94
C GLY A 153 5.67 -7.48 -16.15
N ALA A 154 6.20 -8.32 -17.03
CA ALA A 154 6.97 -7.91 -18.22
C ALA A 154 6.23 -6.96 -19.18
N ALA A 155 4.89 -6.92 -19.14
CA ALA A 155 4.08 -5.96 -19.89
C ALA A 155 4.03 -4.56 -19.24
N GLY A 156 4.75 -4.32 -18.14
CA GLY A 156 4.72 -3.06 -17.40
C GLY A 156 3.44 -2.84 -16.58
N THR A 157 2.47 -3.76 -16.65
CA THR A 157 1.21 -3.64 -15.93
C THR A 157 1.27 -4.33 -14.56
N PRO A 158 0.76 -3.68 -13.49
CA PRO A 158 0.61 -4.35 -12.21
C PRO A 158 -0.36 -5.54 -12.32
N SER A 159 -0.01 -6.64 -11.67
CA SER A 159 -0.82 -7.86 -11.59
C SER A 159 -0.89 -8.35 -10.15
N GLU A 160 -2.03 -8.95 -9.79
CA GLU A 160 -2.29 -9.53 -8.47
C GLU A 160 -1.72 -10.95 -8.42
N ASP A 161 -0.91 -11.25 -7.40
CA ASP A 161 -0.62 -12.63 -7.00
C ASP A 161 -1.50 -13.00 -5.81
N ALA A 162 -2.35 -13.99 -6.00
CA ALA A 162 -3.15 -14.71 -4.99
C ALA A 162 -3.62 -13.90 -3.77
N MET A 163 -4.91 -13.52 -3.76
CA MET A 163 -5.61 -13.08 -2.56
C MET A 163 -5.69 -14.20 -1.50
N TYR A 164 -4.77 -14.20 -0.55
CA TYR A 164 -4.85 -15.09 0.61
C TYR A 164 -5.90 -14.54 1.57
N THR A 165 -6.95 -15.32 1.80
CA THR A 165 -7.91 -15.06 2.88
C THR A 165 -7.41 -15.81 4.10
N LEU A 166 -7.03 -15.10 5.16
CA LEU A 166 -6.84 -15.74 6.45
C LEU A 166 -8.24 -15.85 7.06
N ALA A 167 -8.72 -17.09 7.26
CA ALA A 167 -9.94 -17.31 8.03
C ALA A 167 -9.76 -16.74 9.44
N PRO A 168 -10.82 -16.24 10.09
CA PRO A 168 -10.72 -15.74 11.46
C PRO A 168 -10.21 -16.88 12.38
N LEU A 169 -9.25 -16.54 13.25
CA LEU A 169 -8.91 -17.37 14.41
C LEU A 169 -10.13 -17.53 15.32
#